data_AF-A0A4T0X1U7-F1
#
_entry.id   AF-A0A4T0X1U7-F1
#
_cell.length_a   1.000
_cell.length_b   1.000
_cell.length_c   1.000
_cell.angle_alpha   90.00
_cell.angle_beta   90.00
_cell.angle_gamma   90.00
#
_symmetry.space_group_name_H-M   'P 1'
#
loop_
_entity.id
_entity.type
_entity.pdbx_description
1 polymer ?
#
loop_
_entity_poly.entity_id
_entity_poly.type
_entity_poly.pdbx_seq_one_letter_code
_entity_poly.pdbx_strand_id
1 'polypeptide(L)'
;MQPVISEEGNKQALLISKRAEECGITRKFNEDPQVSVDTFKFYQQYSWFHPDTREVDKNVYATLIRECLHFEVETFAGLLTMGMDVAVVFPTITLSYMYRSCRAVLKDKFPEKGLTDSFAEEFARVLVQEVYSYLRDQLRLPEMNWVGASANML
;
A
#
# COMPACT_ATOMS: atom_id res chain seq x y z
N MET A 1 24.17 18.59 7.29
CA MET A 1 24.28 18.01 5.93
C MET A 1 22.94 18.22 5.26
N GLN A 2 22.87 18.94 4.14
CA GLN A 2 21.62 18.98 3.36
C GLN A 2 21.44 17.61 2.70
N PRO A 3 20.21 17.05 2.65
CA PRO A 3 19.96 15.82 1.93
C PRO A 3 20.33 16.05 0.46
N VAL A 4 21.17 15.16 -0.08
CA VAL A 4 21.55 15.21 -1.49
C VAL A 4 20.35 14.76 -2.30
N ILE A 5 19.70 15.71 -2.99
CA ILE A 5 18.58 15.42 -3.90
C ILE A 5 19.15 14.94 -5.23
N SER A 6 18.70 13.77 -5.69
CA SER A 6 18.97 13.28 -7.03
C SER A 6 18.15 14.06 -8.05
N GLU A 7 18.80 14.79 -8.97
CA GLU A 7 18.10 15.55 -10.00
C GLU A 7 17.28 14.63 -10.92
N GLU A 8 17.84 13.49 -11.31
CA GLU A 8 17.14 12.48 -12.11
C GLU A 8 16.00 11.84 -11.32
N GLY A 9 16.26 11.50 -10.06
CA GLY A 9 15.26 10.97 -9.15
C GLY A 9 14.05 11.90 -8.98
N ASN A 10 14.31 13.20 -8.84
CA ASN A 10 13.28 14.23 -8.73
C ASN A 10 12.46 14.36 -10.03
N LYS A 11 13.11 14.27 -11.21
CA LYS A 11 12.38 14.28 -12.51
C LYS A 11 11.44 13.08 -12.63
N GLN A 12 11.89 11.88 -12.24
CA GLN A 12 11.07 10.69 -12.25
C GLN A 12 9.92 10.77 -11.23
N ALA A 13 10.18 11.27 -10.02
CA ALA A 13 9.16 11.49 -9.00
C ALA A 13 8.05 12.44 -9.50
N LEU A 14 8.41 13.56 -10.14
CA LEU A 14 7.45 14.49 -10.74
C LEU A 14 6.64 13.84 -11.87
N LEU A 15 7.27 13.00 -12.69
CA LEU A 15 6.59 12.27 -13.75
C LEU A 15 5.55 11.29 -13.20
N ILE A 16 5.88 10.58 -12.12
CA ILE A 16 4.97 9.66 -11.43
C ILE A 16 3.80 10.41 -10.81
N SER A 17 4.07 11.53 -10.11
CA SER A 17 3.01 12.38 -9.54
C SER A 17 2.04 12.88 -10.61
N LYS A 18 2.56 13.33 -11.76
CA LYS A 18 1.73 13.75 -12.89
C LYS A 18 0.88 12.61 -13.44
N ARG A 19 1.46 11.41 -13.62
CA ARG A 19 0.69 10.24 -14.05
C ARG A 19 -0.39 9.87 -13.05
N ALA A 20 -0.09 9.92 -11.74
CA ALA A 20 -1.04 9.61 -10.68
C ALA A 20 -2.24 10.57 -10.68
N GLU A 21 -2.00 11.85 -10.98
CA GLU A 21 -3.05 12.84 -11.19
C GLU A 21 -3.88 12.53 -12.46
N GLU A 22 -3.22 12.27 -13.59
CA GLU A 22 -3.87 12.00 -14.88
C GLU A 22 -4.73 10.73 -14.86
N CYS A 23 -4.28 9.66 -14.20
CA CYS A 23 -5.06 8.43 -14.05
C CYS A 23 -6.07 8.48 -12.90
N GLY A 24 -6.10 9.57 -12.12
CA GLY A 24 -7.08 9.80 -11.06
C GLY A 24 -6.99 8.83 -9.88
N ILE A 25 -5.91 8.04 -9.76
CA ILE A 25 -5.80 7.00 -8.73
C ILE A 25 -5.87 7.57 -7.31
N THR A 26 -5.43 8.82 -7.13
CA THR A 26 -5.41 9.49 -5.83
C THR A 26 -6.80 9.95 -5.37
N ARG A 27 -7.78 10.00 -6.28
CA ARG A 27 -9.16 10.41 -5.98
C ARG A 27 -10.15 9.26 -6.04
N LYS A 28 -9.93 8.31 -6.96
CA LYS A 28 -10.83 7.18 -7.26
C LYS A 28 -11.27 6.38 -6.02
N PHE A 29 -10.40 6.24 -5.02
CA PHE A 29 -10.68 5.44 -3.82
C PHE A 29 -11.14 6.25 -2.60
N ASN A 30 -11.27 7.59 -2.73
CA ASN A 30 -11.65 8.46 -1.62
C ASN A 30 -13.17 8.65 -1.48
N GLU A 31 -13.91 8.50 -2.58
CA GLU A 31 -15.31 8.92 -2.66
C GLU A 31 -16.28 7.78 -2.33
N ASP A 32 -16.01 6.57 -2.82
CA ASP A 32 -16.87 5.40 -2.62
C ASP A 32 -16.06 4.19 -2.12
N PRO A 33 -16.30 3.72 -0.87
CA PRO A 33 -15.66 2.51 -0.33
C PRO A 33 -15.87 1.26 -1.20
N GLN A 34 -16.98 1.19 -1.95
CA GLN A 34 -17.29 0.07 -2.83
C GLN A 34 -16.25 -0.06 -3.96
N VAL A 35 -15.69 1.03 -4.44
CA VAL A 35 -14.63 1.01 -5.48
C VAL A 35 -13.42 0.21 -5.02
N SER A 36 -13.07 0.28 -3.73
CA SER A 36 -11.98 -0.53 -3.16
C SER A 36 -12.31 -2.01 -3.21
N VAL A 37 -13.53 -2.38 -2.81
CA VAL A 37 -14.03 -3.77 -2.84
C VAL A 37 -14.12 -4.31 -4.26
N ASP A 38 -14.52 -3.49 -5.22
CA ASP A 38 -14.66 -3.89 -6.62
C ASP A 38 -13.33 -4.03 -7.34
N THR A 39 -12.33 -3.23 -6.94
CA THR A 39 -11.01 -3.23 -7.56
C THR A 39 -10.09 -4.31 -6.99
N PHE A 40 -10.09 -4.50 -5.67
CA PHE A 40 -9.15 -5.40 -4.98
C PHE A 40 -9.92 -6.57 -4.37
N LYS A 41 -9.62 -7.79 -4.83
CA LYS A 41 -10.38 -9.01 -4.46
C LYS A 41 -9.64 -9.94 -3.52
N PHE A 42 -8.40 -9.62 -3.13
CA PHE A 42 -7.62 -10.47 -2.23
C PHE A 42 -8.30 -10.76 -0.89
N TYR A 43 -9.21 -9.89 -0.44
CA TYR A 43 -9.94 -10.09 0.81
C TYR A 43 -10.74 -11.41 0.82
N GLN A 44 -11.12 -11.94 -0.35
CA GLN A 44 -11.92 -13.15 -0.50
C GLN A 44 -11.21 -14.40 0.05
N GLN A 45 -9.89 -14.37 0.22
CA GLN A 45 -9.15 -15.46 0.85
C GLN A 45 -9.35 -15.54 2.37
N TYR A 46 -9.93 -14.50 2.98
CA TYR A 46 -10.16 -14.43 4.42
C TYR A 46 -11.62 -14.71 4.77
N SER A 47 -11.87 -15.78 5.52
CA SER A 47 -13.21 -16.19 5.97
C SER A 47 -13.79 -15.35 7.11
N TRP A 48 -13.05 -14.36 7.62
CA TRP A 48 -13.43 -13.54 8.77
C TRP A 48 -13.62 -12.07 8.43
N PHE A 49 -13.30 -11.67 7.20
CA PHE A 49 -13.31 -10.29 6.74
C PHE A 49 -14.16 -10.17 5.46
N HIS A 50 -15.33 -9.53 5.57
CA HIS A 50 -16.34 -9.54 4.50
C HIS A 50 -16.78 -8.12 4.10
N PRO A 51 -15.89 -7.33 3.46
CA PRO A 51 -16.19 -5.96 3.07
C PRO A 51 -17.27 -5.84 1.99
N ASP A 52 -17.66 -6.94 1.34
CA ASP A 52 -18.74 -7.02 0.37
C ASP A 52 -20.14 -7.10 0.99
N THR A 53 -20.23 -7.59 2.23
CA THR A 53 -21.52 -7.81 2.90
C THR A 53 -21.69 -6.95 4.16
N ARG A 54 -20.59 -6.54 4.80
CA ARG A 54 -20.61 -5.76 6.04
C ARG A 54 -20.07 -4.36 5.83
N GLU A 55 -20.91 -3.37 6.09
CA GLU A 55 -20.57 -1.95 5.87
C GLU A 55 -19.38 -1.48 6.72
N VAL A 56 -19.23 -1.98 7.95
CA VAL A 56 -18.06 -1.67 8.80
C VAL A 56 -16.78 -2.21 8.16
N ASP A 57 -16.78 -3.47 7.74
CA ASP A 57 -15.63 -4.14 7.13
C ASP A 57 -15.26 -3.46 5.80
N LYS A 58 -16.27 -3.00 5.02
CA LYS A 58 -16.10 -2.21 3.80
C LYS A 58 -15.32 -0.92 4.05
N ASN A 59 -15.75 -0.15 5.03
CA ASN A 59 -15.13 1.13 5.36
C ASN A 59 -13.70 0.94 5.91
N VAL A 60 -13.47 -0.12 6.70
CA VAL A 60 -12.14 -0.50 7.15
C VAL A 60 -11.25 -0.89 5.96
N TYR A 61 -11.76 -1.72 5.05
CA TYR A 61 -11.02 -2.15 3.86
C TYR A 61 -10.63 -0.97 2.97
N ALA A 62 -11.59 -0.10 2.67
CA ALA A 62 -11.35 1.10 1.87
C ALA A 62 -10.33 2.04 2.53
N THR A 63 -10.34 2.14 3.87
CA THR A 63 -9.35 2.92 4.61
C THR A 63 -7.94 2.34 4.42
N LEU A 64 -7.76 1.02 4.58
CA LEU A 64 -6.47 0.36 4.42
C LEU A 64 -5.96 0.45 2.98
N ILE A 65 -6.83 0.30 1.99
CA ILE A 65 -6.50 0.46 0.56
C ILE A 65 -6.05 1.89 0.27
N ARG A 66 -6.82 2.89 0.74
CA ARG A 66 -6.49 4.30 0.54
C ARG A 66 -5.15 4.66 1.18
N GLU A 67 -4.92 4.21 2.41
CA GLU A 67 -3.66 4.43 3.13
C GLU A 67 -2.48 3.80 2.38
N CYS A 68 -2.63 2.55 1.92
CA CYS A 68 -1.61 1.87 1.11
C CYS A 68 -1.31 2.62 -0.20
N LEU A 69 -2.34 3.01 -0.94
CA LEU A 69 -2.19 3.73 -2.21
C LEU A 69 -1.44 5.06 -2.05
N HIS A 70 -1.82 5.86 -1.05
CA HIS A 70 -1.16 7.14 -0.78
C HIS A 70 0.28 6.92 -0.35
N PHE A 71 0.50 6.01 0.59
CA PHE A 71 1.83 5.74 1.12
C PHE A 71 2.77 5.18 0.05
N GLU A 72 2.29 4.31 -0.84
CA GLU A 72 3.11 3.77 -1.92
C GLU A 72 3.56 4.83 -2.91
N VAL A 73 2.67 5.71 -3.35
CA VAL A 73 3.01 6.79 -4.29
C VAL A 73 4.01 7.76 -3.65
N GLU A 74 3.75 8.19 -2.41
CA GLU A 74 4.62 9.13 -1.70
C GLU A 74 6.00 8.52 -1.38
N THR A 75 6.02 7.28 -0.90
CA THR A 75 7.27 6.58 -0.55
C THR A 75 8.12 6.36 -1.79
N PHE A 76 7.52 5.92 -2.90
CA PHE A 76 8.25 5.69 -4.14
C PHE A 76 8.88 6.99 -4.67
N ALA A 77 8.10 8.08 -4.70
CA ALA A 77 8.58 9.39 -5.11
C ALA A 77 9.70 9.93 -4.19
N GLY A 78 9.56 9.73 -2.88
CA GLY A 78 10.56 10.11 -1.89
C GLY A 78 11.88 9.36 -2.07
N LEU A 79 11.83 8.03 -2.21
CA LEU A 79 13.02 7.19 -2.42
C LEU A 79 13.75 7.54 -3.72
N LEU A 80 13.01 7.77 -4.81
CA LEU A 80 13.59 8.25 -6.07
C LEU A 80 14.31 9.59 -5.87
N THR A 81 13.66 10.55 -5.23
CA THR A 81 14.21 11.89 -4.99
C THR A 81 15.52 11.82 -4.18
N MET A 82 15.63 10.86 -3.27
CA MET A 82 16.85 10.60 -2.50
C MET A 82 17.90 9.75 -3.23
N GLY A 83 17.61 9.31 -4.47
CA GLY A 83 18.52 8.48 -5.27
C GLY A 83 18.71 7.06 -4.71
N MET A 84 17.74 6.54 -3.96
CA MET A 84 17.82 5.21 -3.34
C MET A 84 17.51 4.10 -4.35
N ASP A 85 18.10 2.92 -4.12
CA ASP A 85 17.74 1.71 -4.87
C ASP A 85 16.34 1.23 -4.44
N VAL A 86 15.34 1.68 -5.19
CA VAL A 86 13.93 1.45 -4.89
C VAL A 86 13.59 -0.04 -4.89
N ALA A 87 14.24 -0.84 -5.74
CA ALA A 87 13.96 -2.27 -5.85
C ALA A 87 14.29 -3.06 -4.57
N VAL A 88 15.22 -2.55 -3.77
CA VAL A 88 15.68 -3.20 -2.52
C VAL A 88 14.96 -2.62 -1.31
N VAL A 89 14.80 -1.29 -1.26
CA VAL A 89 14.40 -0.59 -0.04
C VAL A 89 12.87 -0.44 0.07
N PHE A 90 12.19 -0.24 -1.05
CA PHE A 90 10.76 0.04 -1.07
C PHE A 90 9.90 -1.09 -0.46
N PRO A 91 10.10 -2.38 -0.82
CA PRO A 91 9.29 -3.46 -0.28
C PRO A 91 9.30 -3.49 1.26
N THR A 92 10.47 -3.31 1.87
CA THR A 92 10.64 -3.37 3.32
C THR A 92 9.99 -2.17 4.01
N ILE A 93 10.20 -0.94 3.51
CA ILE A 93 9.61 0.27 4.11
C ILE A 93 8.09 0.23 4.04
N THR A 94 7.54 -0.03 2.85
CA THR A 94 6.09 -0.06 2.62
C THR A 94 5.43 -1.16 3.43
N LEU A 95 6.02 -2.36 3.46
CA LEU A 95 5.49 -3.47 4.25
C LEU A 95 5.52 -3.18 5.75
N SER A 96 6.61 -2.62 6.29
CA SER A 96 6.69 -2.30 7.72
C SER A 96 5.69 -1.23 8.15
N TYR A 97 5.45 -0.21 7.32
CA TYR A 97 4.40 0.78 7.58
C TYR A 97 3.02 0.13 7.56
N MET A 98 2.68 -0.56 6.46
CA MET A 98 1.36 -1.16 6.31
C MET A 98 1.08 -2.27 7.32
N TYR A 99 2.10 -3.02 7.75
CA TYR A 99 1.96 -3.96 8.86
C TYR A 99 1.49 -3.27 10.13
N ARG A 100 2.09 -2.14 10.51
CA ARG A 100 1.70 -1.39 11.71
C ARG A 100 0.27 -0.86 11.59
N SER A 101 -0.10 -0.32 10.43
CA SER A 101 -1.45 0.19 10.16
C SER A 101 -2.49 -0.92 10.15
N CYS A 102 -2.27 -2.01 9.42
CA CYS A 102 -3.14 -3.18 9.42
C CYS A 102 -3.27 -3.77 10.82
N ARG A 103 -2.17 -3.94 11.56
CA ARG A 103 -2.21 -4.44 12.93
C ARG A 103 -3.04 -3.55 13.84
N ALA A 104 -2.87 -2.23 13.77
CA ALA A 104 -3.61 -1.29 14.61
C ALA A 104 -5.10 -1.31 14.29
N VAL A 105 -5.45 -1.15 13.00
CA VAL A 105 -6.84 -1.08 12.54
C VAL A 105 -7.56 -2.40 12.75
N LEU A 106 -6.94 -3.54 12.40
CA LEU A 106 -7.58 -4.84 12.52
C LEU A 106 -7.75 -5.24 13.99
N LYS A 107 -6.78 -4.96 14.89
CA LYS A 107 -6.96 -5.22 16.33
C LYS A 107 -8.02 -4.34 16.98
N ASP A 108 -8.11 -3.07 16.59
CA ASP A 108 -9.13 -2.13 17.10
C ASP A 108 -10.54 -2.53 16.65
N LYS A 109 -10.70 -2.91 15.38
CA LYS A 109 -12.01 -3.18 14.77
C LYS A 109 -12.49 -4.61 14.91
N PHE A 110 -11.59 -5.55 15.16
CA PHE A 110 -11.88 -6.98 15.27
C PHE A 110 -11.18 -7.64 16.48
N PRO A 111 -11.28 -7.07 17.70
CA PRO A 111 -10.59 -7.58 18.88
C PRO A 111 -11.00 -9.04 19.23
N GLU A 112 -12.24 -9.41 18.93
CA GLU A 112 -12.79 -10.74 19.19
C GLU A 112 -12.30 -11.82 18.22
N LYS A 113 -11.61 -11.45 17.13
CA LYS A 113 -11.14 -12.39 16.10
C LYS A 113 -9.78 -13.03 16.42
N GLY A 114 -9.16 -12.67 17.54
CA GLY A 114 -7.88 -13.26 17.97
C GLY A 114 -6.74 -13.04 16.97
N LEU A 115 -6.75 -11.89 16.28
CA LEU A 115 -5.79 -11.56 15.22
C LEU A 115 -4.36 -11.55 15.76
N THR A 116 -3.55 -12.49 15.26
CA THR A 116 -2.13 -12.61 15.60
C THR A 116 -1.30 -11.62 14.78
N ASP A 117 -0.09 -11.34 15.26
CA ASP A 117 0.84 -10.46 14.54
C ASP A 117 1.24 -11.05 13.18
N SER A 118 1.29 -12.39 13.04
CA SER A 118 1.53 -13.06 11.76
C SER A 118 0.40 -12.82 10.75
N PHE A 119 -0.86 -12.79 11.18
CA PHE A 119 -1.99 -12.49 10.29
C PHE A 119 -1.95 -11.06 9.79
N ALA A 120 -1.64 -10.10 10.66
CA ALA A 120 -1.51 -8.71 10.26
C ALA A 120 -0.36 -8.52 9.25
N GLU A 121 0.76 -9.23 9.43
CA GLU A 121 1.89 -9.19 8.49
C GLU A 121 1.52 -9.82 7.14
N GLU A 122 0.85 -10.97 7.13
CA GLU A 122 0.38 -11.60 5.90
C GLU A 122 -0.62 -10.71 5.14
N PHE A 123 -1.60 -10.16 5.85
CA PHE A 123 -2.59 -9.25 5.27
C PHE A 123 -1.91 -8.02 4.67
N ALA A 124 -1.01 -7.38 5.41
CA ALA A 124 -0.27 -6.22 4.92
C ALA A 124 0.59 -6.55 3.69
N ARG A 125 1.21 -7.74 3.67
CA ARG A 125 1.99 -8.18 2.51
C ARG A 125 1.14 -8.34 1.27
N VAL A 126 0.00 -9.03 1.37
CA VAL A 126 -0.89 -9.22 0.22
C VAL A 126 -1.48 -7.88 -0.23
N LEU A 127 -1.91 -7.05 0.72
CA LEU A 127 -2.40 -5.70 0.46
C LEU A 127 -1.40 -4.86 -0.35
N VAL A 128 -0.16 -4.76 0.13
CA VAL A 128 0.90 -3.99 -0.54
C VAL A 128 1.23 -4.56 -1.91
N GLN A 129 1.31 -5.89 -2.05
CA GLN A 129 1.61 -6.50 -3.34
C GLN A 129 0.51 -6.26 -4.38
N GLU A 130 -0.76 -6.36 -3.98
CA GLU A 130 -1.90 -6.09 -4.86
C GLU A 130 -1.98 -4.62 -5.25
N VAL A 131 -1.83 -3.71 -4.27
CA VAL A 131 -1.83 -2.26 -4.51
C VAL A 131 -0.68 -1.86 -5.42
N TYR A 132 0.54 -2.33 -5.13
CA TYR A 132 1.69 -2.08 -5.98
C TYR A 132 1.47 -2.61 -7.40
N SER A 133 0.95 -3.82 -7.55
CA SER A 133 0.69 -4.40 -8.87
C SER A 133 -0.31 -3.57 -9.68
N TYR A 134 -1.37 -3.09 -9.02
CA TYR A 134 -2.33 -2.16 -9.61
C TYR A 134 -1.68 -0.83 -10.01
N LEU A 135 -0.86 -0.24 -9.13
CA LEU A 135 -0.15 1.02 -9.39
C LEU A 135 0.90 0.89 -10.49
N ARG A 136 1.61 -0.24 -10.55
CA ARG A 136 2.71 -0.50 -11.48
C ARG A 136 2.27 -0.29 -12.91
N ASP A 137 1.13 -0.86 -13.29
CA ASP A 137 0.66 -0.80 -14.66
C ASP A 137 0.15 0.61 -15.03
N GLN A 138 -0.43 1.33 -14.06
CA GLN A 138 -0.94 2.70 -14.26
C GLN A 138 0.18 3.75 -14.32
N LEU A 139 1.18 3.63 -13.45
CA LEU A 139 2.25 4.61 -13.27
C LEU A 139 3.54 4.22 -14.01
N ARG A 140 3.59 3.02 -14.59
CA ARG A 140 4.76 2.39 -15.22
C ARG A 140 5.93 2.25 -14.25
N LEU A 141 5.65 1.73 -13.05
CA LEU A 141 6.67 1.44 -12.05
C LEU A 141 7.48 0.20 -12.46
N PRO A 142 8.73 0.05 -11.99
CA PRO A 142 9.51 -1.16 -12.22
C PRO A 142 8.90 -2.38 -11.49
N GLU A 143 9.37 -3.57 -11.81
CA GLU A 143 9.07 -4.75 -10.99
C GLU A 143 9.80 -4.68 -9.64
N MET A 144 9.18 -5.25 -8.61
CA MET A 144 9.73 -5.30 -7.26
C MET A 144 10.07 -6.72 -6.87
N ASN A 145 11.20 -6.90 -6.18
CA ASN A 145 11.55 -8.18 -5.60
C ASN A 145 11.01 -8.27 -4.17
N TRP A 146 9.88 -8.94 -4.01
CA TRP A 146 9.23 -9.16 -2.71
C TRP A 146 9.82 -10.34 -1.93
N VAL A 147 10.76 -11.10 -2.51
CA VAL A 147 11.33 -12.28 -1.87
C VAL A 147 12.11 -11.87 -0.62
N GLY A 148 11.74 -12.46 0.52
CA GLY A 148 12.40 -12.21 1.79
C GLY A 148 11.98 -10.93 2.49
N ALA A 149 11.12 -10.06 1.92
CA ALA A 149 10.64 -8.87 2.62
C ALA A 149 9.78 -9.25 3.84
N SER A 150 10.14 -8.76 5.02
CA SER A 150 9.36 -8.93 6.26
C SER A 150 9.21 -7.60 6.97
N ALA A 151 8.03 -7.38 7.55
CA ALA A 151 7.75 -6.18 8.33
C ALA A 151 8.61 -6.08 9.60
N ASN A 152 9.12 -7.21 10.09
CA ASN A 152 9.88 -7.33 11.34
C ASN A 152 11.40 -7.14 11.16
N MET A 153 11.89 -6.88 9.94
CA MET A 153 13.31 -6.64 9.69
C MET A 153 13.74 -5.17 9.81
N LEU A 154 12.81 -4.27 10.20
CA LEU A 154 13.05 -2.86 10.56
C LEU A 154 12.68 -2.62 12.03
#